data_AF-A0A966JUX7-F1
#
_entry.id   AF-A0A966JUX7-F1
#
_cell.length_a   1.000
_cell.length_b   1.000
_cell.length_c   1.000
_cell.angle_alpha   90.00
_cell.angle_beta   90.00
_cell.angle_gamma   90.00
#
_symmetry.space_group_name_H-M   'P 1'
#
loop_
_entity.id
_entity.type
_entity.pdbx_description
1 polymer ?
#
loop_
_entity_poly.entity_id
_entity_poly.type
_entity_poly.pdbx_seq_one_letter_code
_entity_poly.pdbx_strand_id
1 'polypeptide(L)'
;MRTSHAKSPTTHKLMHSRYRCNVPWLSVSLLWSCEFGCRHVVGELMGVRGVRLYHDQALFKEPGGGLTPWHQDQVYWPLDSDKTITMWMPLVDVPSEVGSVVFVSGSHHSGNLGGAEIGDNSQHYFDRLITERNYTTHSYAPMRAGDATFHSGWTLHGAPANETKTMRCVMTIIYFADETRVGALDNPMRENDAQQWLGSRRTGELADGPLNPLLWSA
;
A
#
# COMPACT_ATOMS: atom_id res chain seq x y z
N MET A 1 -44.00 -3.06 29.26
CA MET A 1 -43.78 -4.40 28.66
C MET A 1 -42.98 -4.21 27.38
N ARG A 2 -41.97 -5.05 27.17
CA ARG A 2 -40.79 -4.86 26.30
C ARG A 2 -41.12 -4.56 24.83
N THR A 3 -40.53 -3.52 24.26
CA THR A 3 -40.31 -3.38 22.81
C THR A 3 -38.86 -3.74 22.49
N SER A 4 -38.69 -4.77 21.67
CA SER A 4 -37.41 -5.29 21.20
C SER A 4 -36.70 -4.28 20.30
N HIS A 5 -35.46 -3.93 20.64
CA HIS A 5 -34.55 -3.21 19.75
C HIS A 5 -33.91 -4.22 18.78
N ALA A 6 -34.28 -4.11 17.50
CA ALA A 6 -33.50 -4.70 16.42
C ALA A 6 -32.24 -3.82 16.22
N LYS A 7 -31.05 -4.42 16.38
CA LYS A 7 -29.79 -3.78 16.00
C LYS A 7 -29.73 -3.70 14.47
N SER A 8 -29.52 -2.49 13.93
CA SER A 8 -29.17 -2.32 12.52
C SER A 8 -27.73 -2.80 12.29
N PRO A 9 -27.40 -3.36 11.11
CA PRO A 9 -26.03 -3.70 10.77
C PRO A 9 -25.24 -2.41 10.54
N THR A 10 -24.08 -2.30 11.19
CA THR A 10 -23.06 -1.30 10.88
C THR A 10 -22.56 -1.50 9.46
N THR A 11 -22.83 -0.53 8.59
CA THR A 11 -22.21 -0.40 7.28
C THR A 11 -20.75 0.00 7.48
N HIS A 12 -19.82 -0.95 7.32
CA HIS A 12 -18.40 -0.65 7.19
C HIS A 12 -18.17 0.01 5.83
N LYS A 13 -18.17 1.35 5.82
CA LYS A 13 -17.64 2.15 4.70
C LYS A 13 -16.14 1.89 4.60
N LEU A 14 -15.66 1.61 3.38
CA LEU A 14 -14.24 1.49 3.08
C LEU A 14 -13.48 2.71 3.60
N MET A 15 -12.44 2.48 4.38
CA MET A 15 -11.60 3.53 4.95
C MET A 15 -10.57 3.98 3.91
N HIS A 16 -10.95 4.88 3.01
CA HIS A 16 -10.02 5.62 2.15
C HIS A 16 -10.09 7.10 2.51
N SER A 17 -9.03 7.61 3.12
CA SER A 17 -8.87 9.03 3.45
C SER A 17 -7.84 9.64 2.51
N ARG A 18 -8.25 10.65 1.72
CA ARG A 18 -7.34 11.52 0.99
C ARG A 18 -6.72 12.50 1.97
N TYR A 19 -5.40 12.46 2.12
CA TYR A 19 -4.65 13.48 2.85
C TYR A 19 -3.87 14.33 1.86
N ARG A 20 -3.78 15.63 2.10
CA ARG A 20 -3.05 16.57 1.24
C ARG A 20 -1.85 17.13 2.01
N CYS A 21 -0.64 16.72 1.63
CA CYS A 21 0.62 17.26 2.14
C CYS A 21 1.09 18.40 1.22
N ASN A 22 1.36 19.58 1.77
CA ASN A 22 1.62 20.79 0.98
C ASN A 22 3.09 21.22 1.19
N VAL A 23 4.04 20.71 0.40
CA VAL A 23 5.47 21.13 0.48
C VAL A 23 6.10 21.32 -0.91
N PRO A 24 6.68 22.49 -1.24
CA PRO A 24 7.02 22.85 -2.63
C PRO A 24 8.43 22.49 -3.10
N TRP A 25 9.30 21.92 -2.25
CA TRP A 25 10.70 21.60 -2.59
C TRP A 25 11.17 20.36 -1.79
N LEU A 26 11.53 19.28 -2.50
CA LEU A 26 11.78 17.95 -1.92
C LEU A 26 13.28 17.64 -1.82
N SER A 27 13.80 17.65 -0.59
CA SER A 27 14.93 16.80 -0.17
C SER A 27 14.38 15.63 0.67
N VAL A 28 15.07 14.49 0.66
CA VAL A 28 14.72 13.27 1.43
C VAL A 28 14.53 13.57 2.93
N SER A 29 15.16 14.62 3.45
CA SER A 29 15.02 15.12 4.82
C SER A 29 13.70 15.84 5.15
N LEU A 30 12.92 16.32 4.16
CA LEU A 30 11.66 17.04 4.39
C LEU A 30 10.41 16.14 4.42
N LEU A 31 10.49 14.91 3.91
CA LEU A 31 9.46 13.87 4.16
C LEU A 31 9.34 13.56 5.66
N TRP A 32 10.41 13.79 6.42
CA TRP A 32 10.43 13.64 7.87
C TRP A 32 9.65 14.73 8.62
N SER A 33 9.55 15.96 8.10
CA SER A 33 8.90 17.08 8.79
C SER A 33 7.36 17.06 8.77
N CYS A 34 6.73 16.10 8.06
CA CYS A 34 5.31 15.76 8.23
C CYS A 34 5.12 14.88 9.49
N GLU A 35 5.75 15.29 10.58
CA GLU A 35 6.41 14.42 11.57
C GLU A 35 5.43 13.69 12.51
N PHE A 36 4.19 14.18 12.61
CA PHE A 36 3.16 13.59 13.47
C PHE A 36 1.91 13.12 12.72
N GLY A 37 1.52 13.78 11.63
CA GLY A 37 0.24 13.52 10.96
C GLY A 37 0.20 12.14 10.30
N CYS A 38 1.13 11.86 9.38
CA CYS A 38 1.07 10.62 8.60
C CYS A 38 1.30 9.38 9.46
N ARG A 39 2.18 9.42 10.46
CA ARG A 39 2.53 8.25 11.27
C ARG A 39 1.40 7.86 12.23
N HIS A 40 0.77 8.87 12.85
CA HIS A 40 -0.43 8.68 13.66
C HIS A 40 -1.60 8.17 12.82
N VAL A 41 -1.84 8.77 11.66
CA VAL A 41 -2.87 8.33 10.70
C VAL A 41 -2.65 6.88 10.28
N VAL A 42 -1.42 6.48 9.99
CA VAL A 42 -1.06 5.10 9.65
C VAL A 42 -1.34 4.16 10.82
N GLY A 43 -0.99 4.56 12.05
CA GLY A 43 -1.31 3.83 13.27
C GLY A 43 -2.81 3.61 13.46
N GLU A 44 -3.61 4.66 13.26
CA GLU A 44 -5.08 4.60 13.32
C GLU A 44 -5.69 3.74 12.21
N LEU A 45 -5.22 3.90 10.96
CA LEU A 45 -5.69 3.13 9.80
C LEU A 45 -5.42 1.62 9.97
N MET A 46 -4.26 1.25 10.52
CA MET A 46 -3.94 -0.16 10.79
C MET A 46 -4.55 -0.68 12.10
N GLY A 47 -4.93 0.23 13.01
CA GLY A 47 -5.44 -0.08 14.34
C GLY A 47 -4.35 -0.64 15.26
N VAL A 48 -3.16 -0.05 15.24
CA VAL A 48 -1.97 -0.53 15.97
C VAL A 48 -1.43 0.52 16.93
N ARG A 49 -0.60 0.10 17.89
CA ARG A 49 0.01 1.00 18.90
C ARG A 49 1.44 1.42 18.57
N GLY A 50 2.01 0.90 17.49
CA GLY A 50 3.36 1.19 17.05
C GLY A 50 3.50 0.94 15.56
N VAL A 51 4.25 1.78 14.87
CA VAL A 51 4.42 1.75 13.41
C VAL A 51 5.90 1.81 13.07
N ARG A 52 6.36 0.89 12.25
CA ARG A 52 7.72 0.84 11.69
C ARG A 52 7.72 1.12 10.19
N LEU A 53 8.85 1.64 9.71
CA LEU A 53 9.14 1.73 8.27
C LEU A 53 9.54 0.34 7.75
N TYR A 54 8.91 -0.13 6.67
CA TYR A 54 9.41 -1.29 5.93
C TYR A 54 10.49 -0.85 4.93
N HIS A 55 10.09 -0.12 3.90
CA HIS A 55 10.98 0.67 3.04
C HIS A 55 10.16 1.73 2.29
N ASP A 56 10.83 2.56 1.51
CA ASP A 56 10.22 3.52 0.58
C ASP A 56 10.73 3.29 -0.84
N GLN A 57 10.03 3.83 -1.84
CA GLN A 57 10.45 3.77 -3.23
C GLN A 57 9.92 4.97 -4.01
N ALA A 58 10.81 5.62 -4.76
CA ALA A 58 10.42 6.55 -5.80
C ALA A 58 10.09 5.77 -7.08
N LEU A 59 8.87 5.92 -7.60
CA LEU A 59 8.42 5.27 -8.82
C LEU A 59 8.15 6.32 -9.89
N PHE A 60 8.76 6.13 -11.06
CA PHE A 60 8.62 6.99 -12.21
C PHE A 60 7.97 6.21 -13.35
N LYS A 61 6.87 6.74 -13.89
CA LYS A 61 6.26 6.22 -15.11
C LYS A 61 6.42 7.25 -16.21
N GLU A 62 7.38 7.00 -17.09
CA GLU A 62 7.69 7.86 -18.24
C GLU A 62 6.53 7.90 -19.25
N PRO A 63 6.48 8.91 -20.14
CA PRO A 63 5.60 8.91 -21.32
C PRO A 63 5.72 7.61 -22.12
N GLY A 64 4.60 6.96 -22.40
CA GLY A 64 4.56 5.66 -23.08
C GLY A 64 4.89 4.46 -22.17
N GLY A 65 5.17 4.68 -20.89
CA GLY A 65 5.43 3.62 -19.93
C GLY A 65 4.22 2.70 -19.74
N GLY A 66 4.46 1.39 -19.74
CA GLY A 66 3.43 0.36 -19.64
C GLY A 66 2.60 0.39 -18.35
N LEU A 67 1.55 -0.43 -18.32
CA LEU A 67 0.75 -0.62 -17.12
C LEU A 67 1.57 -1.27 -16.00
N THR A 68 1.16 -1.05 -14.77
CA THR A 68 1.64 -1.82 -13.61
C THR A 68 0.63 -2.94 -13.38
N PRO A 69 1.01 -4.22 -13.57
CA PRO A 69 0.07 -5.33 -13.50
C PRO A 69 -0.62 -5.43 -12.15
N TRP A 70 -1.80 -6.05 -12.12
CA TRP A 70 -2.49 -6.37 -10.87
C TRP A 70 -1.62 -7.21 -9.92
N HIS A 71 -1.52 -6.80 -8.66
CA HIS A 71 -0.77 -7.53 -7.63
C HIS A 71 -1.28 -7.21 -6.21
N GLN A 72 -0.80 -8.01 -5.25
CA GLN A 72 -0.92 -7.76 -3.81
C GLN A 72 0.49 -7.69 -3.22
N ASP A 73 0.84 -6.56 -2.60
CA ASP A 73 2.19 -6.33 -2.10
C ASP A 73 2.60 -7.33 -1.00
N GLN A 74 1.65 -7.75 -0.16
CA GLN A 74 1.92 -8.62 0.99
C GLN A 74 2.48 -10.01 0.60
N VAL A 75 2.33 -10.43 -0.66
CA VAL A 75 2.94 -11.66 -1.18
C VAL A 75 4.47 -11.63 -1.06
N TYR A 76 5.06 -10.44 -1.24
CA TYR A 76 6.50 -10.21 -1.21
C TYR A 76 7.04 -10.05 0.22
N TRP A 77 6.25 -9.45 1.10
CA TRP A 77 6.73 -9.03 2.42
C TRP A 77 6.82 -10.21 3.40
N PRO A 78 8.04 -10.55 3.87
CA PRO A 78 8.26 -11.66 4.79
C PRO A 78 7.92 -11.27 6.23
N LEU A 79 6.72 -10.77 6.46
CA LEU A 79 6.21 -10.37 7.77
C LEU A 79 5.17 -11.41 8.25
N ASP A 80 5.12 -11.69 9.55
CA ASP A 80 4.17 -12.61 10.17
C ASP A 80 2.80 -11.97 10.50
N SER A 81 2.63 -10.72 10.11
CA SER A 81 1.44 -9.89 10.33
C SER A 81 0.93 -9.30 9.02
N ASP A 82 -0.40 -9.17 8.91
CA ASP A 82 -1.08 -8.46 7.81
C ASP A 82 -1.33 -6.97 8.13
N LYS A 83 -0.87 -6.50 9.29
CA LYS A 83 -0.92 -5.10 9.71
C LYS A 83 0.15 -4.28 9.01
N THR A 84 -0.02 -4.16 7.71
CA THR A 84 0.85 -3.47 6.77
C THR A 84 0.03 -2.46 5.96
N ILE A 85 0.66 -1.35 5.59
CA ILE A 85 0.00 -0.35 4.76
C ILE A 85 1.01 0.40 3.90
N THR A 86 0.66 0.61 2.65
CA THR A 86 1.42 1.42 1.71
C THR A 86 0.75 2.77 1.60
N MET A 87 1.51 3.84 1.81
CA MET A 87 1.17 5.18 1.36
C MET A 87 1.67 5.36 -0.06
N TRP A 88 0.79 5.79 -0.97
CA TRP A 88 1.15 6.22 -2.32
C TRP A 88 0.85 7.71 -2.47
N MET A 89 1.85 8.49 -2.82
CA MET A 89 1.75 9.95 -2.88
C MET A 89 2.42 10.46 -4.17
N PRO A 90 1.68 11.10 -5.09
CA PRO A 90 2.29 11.68 -6.25
C PRO A 90 3.06 12.94 -5.88
N LEU A 91 4.25 13.08 -6.46
CA LEU A 91 5.16 14.22 -6.27
C LEU A 91 4.85 15.35 -7.27
N VAL A 92 3.99 15.09 -8.25
CA VAL A 92 3.48 16.00 -9.26
C VAL A 92 1.97 15.84 -9.37
N ASP A 93 1.26 16.81 -9.94
CA ASP A 93 -0.17 16.64 -10.22
C ASP A 93 -0.37 15.46 -11.19
N VAL A 94 -1.30 14.56 -10.85
CA VAL A 94 -1.68 13.39 -11.65
C VAL A 94 -3.06 13.67 -12.24
N PRO A 95 -3.13 14.07 -13.52
CA PRO A 95 -4.40 14.28 -14.17
C PRO A 95 -5.07 12.93 -14.48
N SER A 96 -6.37 12.95 -14.75
CA SER A 96 -7.18 11.74 -14.95
C SER A 96 -6.63 10.83 -16.05
N GLU A 97 -6.03 11.41 -17.09
CA GLU A 97 -5.50 10.74 -18.28
C GLU A 97 -4.21 9.98 -18.00
N VAL A 98 -3.39 10.43 -17.05
CA VAL A 98 -2.18 9.69 -16.59
C VAL A 98 -2.59 8.50 -15.74
N GLY A 99 -3.67 8.65 -14.99
CA GLY A 99 -4.20 7.65 -14.08
C GLY A 99 -3.42 7.53 -12.77
N SER A 100 -4.16 7.35 -11.67
CA SER A 100 -3.61 6.92 -10.39
C SER A 100 -3.52 5.40 -10.32
N VAL A 101 -3.09 4.88 -9.17
CA VAL A 101 -3.35 3.49 -8.83
C VAL A 101 -4.86 3.23 -8.89
N VAL A 102 -5.22 2.04 -9.36
CA VAL A 102 -6.57 1.49 -9.38
C VAL A 102 -6.61 0.37 -8.34
N PHE A 103 -7.65 0.37 -7.52
CA PHE A 103 -7.82 -0.56 -6.40
C PHE A 103 -9.07 -1.40 -6.59
N VAL A 104 -9.03 -2.65 -6.14
CA VAL A 104 -10.19 -3.53 -6.06
C VAL A 104 -10.82 -3.42 -4.67
N SER A 105 -12.02 -2.84 -4.59
CA SER A 105 -12.73 -2.59 -3.32
C SER A 105 -12.96 -3.87 -2.53
N GLY A 106 -12.56 -3.87 -1.26
CA GLY A 106 -12.78 -4.98 -0.33
C GLY A 106 -11.86 -6.19 -0.51
N SER A 107 -10.99 -6.20 -1.53
CA SER A 107 -10.07 -7.32 -1.82
C SER A 107 -9.18 -7.71 -0.64
N HIS A 108 -8.74 -6.74 0.16
CA HIS A 108 -7.91 -6.95 1.35
C HIS A 108 -8.51 -7.87 2.41
N HIS A 109 -9.84 -8.02 2.45
CA HIS A 109 -10.50 -8.94 3.39
C HIS A 109 -10.34 -10.42 3.01
N SER A 110 -9.92 -10.71 1.78
CA SER A 110 -9.76 -12.09 1.27
C SER A 110 -8.37 -12.66 1.51
N GLY A 111 -7.44 -11.90 2.10
CA GLY A 111 -6.04 -12.31 2.24
C GLY A 111 -5.38 -12.53 0.88
N ASN A 112 -4.56 -13.57 0.77
CA ASN A 112 -3.91 -13.95 -0.48
C ASN A 112 -4.95 -14.44 -1.51
N LEU A 113 -5.15 -13.68 -2.57
CA LEU A 113 -6.06 -14.00 -3.67
C LEU A 113 -5.45 -14.95 -4.70
N GLY A 114 -4.23 -15.45 -4.46
CA GLY A 114 -3.44 -16.22 -5.41
C GLY A 114 -2.72 -15.32 -6.40
N GLY A 115 -2.36 -15.87 -7.56
CA GLY A 115 -1.64 -15.16 -8.61
C GLY A 115 -0.15 -15.50 -8.66
N ALA A 116 0.46 -15.17 -9.80
CA ALA A 116 1.90 -15.23 -9.98
C ALA A 116 2.54 -13.91 -9.53
N GLU A 117 3.87 -13.85 -9.56
CA GLU A 117 4.62 -12.60 -9.48
C GLU A 117 4.07 -11.55 -10.47
N ILE A 118 4.14 -10.28 -10.07
CA ILE A 118 3.71 -9.14 -10.86
C ILE A 118 4.27 -9.21 -12.30
N GLY A 119 3.36 -9.15 -13.27
CA GLY A 119 3.67 -9.40 -14.67
C GLY A 119 2.43 -9.81 -15.46
N ASP A 120 2.61 -10.19 -16.73
CA ASP A 120 1.48 -10.50 -17.61
C ASP A 120 0.60 -11.65 -17.08
N ASN A 121 1.20 -12.67 -16.47
CA ASN A 121 0.44 -13.78 -15.88
C ASN A 121 -0.45 -13.32 -14.73
N SER A 122 0.08 -12.46 -13.85
CA SER A 122 -0.71 -11.86 -12.76
C SER A 122 -1.85 -10.99 -13.31
N GLN A 123 -1.58 -10.20 -14.36
CA GLN A 123 -2.58 -9.35 -15.01
C GLN A 123 -3.76 -10.18 -15.51
N HIS A 124 -3.50 -11.21 -16.33
CA HIS A 124 -4.54 -12.08 -16.89
C HIS A 124 -5.31 -12.84 -15.81
N TYR A 125 -4.62 -13.34 -14.78
CA TYR A 125 -5.25 -14.05 -13.67
C TYR A 125 -6.23 -13.15 -12.92
N PHE A 126 -5.80 -11.94 -12.55
CA PHE A 126 -6.61 -11.04 -11.75
C PHE A 126 -7.72 -10.37 -12.55
N ASP A 127 -7.55 -10.09 -13.84
CA ASP A 127 -8.64 -9.59 -14.70
C ASP A 127 -9.81 -10.59 -14.73
N ARG A 128 -9.50 -11.88 -14.85
CA ARG A 128 -10.50 -12.95 -14.74
C ARG A 128 -11.13 -12.98 -13.35
N LEU A 129 -10.32 -12.96 -12.29
CA LEU A 129 -10.80 -13.01 -10.92
C LEU A 129 -11.74 -11.85 -10.58
N ILE A 130 -11.38 -10.63 -11.00
CA ILE A 130 -12.18 -9.41 -10.82
C ILE A 130 -13.54 -9.56 -11.51
N THR A 131 -13.54 -10.09 -12.73
CA THR A 131 -14.77 -10.33 -13.50
C THR A 131 -15.63 -11.42 -12.87
N GLU A 132 -15.04 -12.59 -12.58
CA GLU A 132 -15.73 -13.77 -12.03
C GLU A 132 -16.32 -13.49 -10.64
N ARG A 133 -15.64 -12.69 -9.82
CA ARG A 133 -16.13 -12.28 -8.48
C ARG A 133 -16.96 -11.00 -8.49
N ASN A 134 -17.15 -10.38 -9.66
CA ASN A 134 -17.85 -9.10 -9.81
C ASN A 134 -17.31 -8.02 -8.84
N TYR A 135 -15.99 -7.94 -8.70
CA TYR A 135 -15.39 -6.93 -7.86
C TYR A 135 -15.53 -5.54 -8.47
N THR A 136 -15.71 -4.53 -7.62
CA THR A 136 -15.71 -3.13 -8.04
C THR A 136 -14.30 -2.56 -7.99
N THR A 137 -13.87 -1.91 -9.07
CA THR A 137 -12.60 -1.19 -9.14
C THR A 137 -12.80 0.31 -8.95
N HIS A 138 -11.83 0.97 -8.31
CA HIS A 138 -11.86 2.41 -8.08
C HIS A 138 -10.49 3.04 -8.33
N SER A 139 -10.52 4.21 -8.97
CA SER A 139 -9.39 5.12 -9.12
C SER A 139 -9.67 6.40 -8.35
N TYR A 140 -8.62 7.06 -7.86
CA TYR A 140 -8.72 8.35 -7.17
C TYR A 140 -8.19 9.51 -8.00
N ALA A 141 -7.85 9.29 -9.27
CA ALA A 141 -7.53 10.38 -10.20
C ALA A 141 -8.76 11.30 -10.42
N PRO A 142 -8.55 12.61 -10.66
CA PRO A 142 -7.27 13.30 -10.60
C PRO A 142 -6.77 13.48 -9.15
N MET A 143 -5.46 13.55 -8.99
CA MET A 143 -4.79 13.80 -7.71
C MET A 143 -3.82 14.97 -7.86
N ARG A 144 -3.70 15.79 -6.83
CA ARG A 144 -2.70 16.87 -6.78
C ARG A 144 -1.41 16.37 -6.17
N ALA A 145 -0.30 17.03 -6.47
CA ALA A 145 0.97 16.80 -5.78
C ALA A 145 0.75 16.86 -4.26
N GLY A 146 1.22 15.82 -3.58
CA GLY A 146 1.07 15.66 -2.13
C GLY A 146 -0.27 15.11 -1.65
N ASP A 147 -1.26 14.87 -2.52
CA ASP A 147 -2.39 14.00 -2.16
C ASP A 147 -1.87 12.59 -1.84
N ALA A 148 -2.56 11.82 -1.00
CA ALA A 148 -2.13 10.46 -0.70
C ALA A 148 -3.31 9.47 -0.67
N THR A 149 -3.03 8.27 -1.17
CA THR A 149 -3.86 7.08 -0.92
C THR A 149 -3.12 6.12 0.00
N PHE A 150 -3.87 5.35 0.77
CA PHE A 150 -3.36 4.33 1.66
C PHE A 150 -4.04 3.01 1.32
N HIS A 151 -3.28 1.93 1.21
CA HIS A 151 -3.82 0.60 0.94
C HIS A 151 -3.10 -0.47 1.76
N SER A 152 -3.86 -1.44 2.27
CA SER A 152 -3.29 -2.61 2.94
C SER A 152 -2.51 -3.46 1.93
N GLY A 153 -1.48 -4.19 2.39
CA GLY A 153 -0.72 -5.10 1.54
C GLY A 153 -1.55 -6.17 0.82
N TRP A 154 -2.73 -6.54 1.35
CA TRP A 154 -3.66 -7.46 0.69
C TRP A 154 -4.62 -6.76 -0.29
N THR A 155 -4.56 -5.44 -0.44
CA THR A 155 -5.41 -4.74 -1.41
C THR A 155 -4.90 -5.04 -2.81
N LEU A 156 -5.72 -5.73 -3.61
CA LEU A 156 -5.43 -5.96 -5.02
C LEU A 156 -5.45 -4.62 -5.76
N HIS A 157 -4.35 -4.28 -6.41
CA HIS A 157 -4.20 -2.99 -7.07
C HIS A 157 -3.26 -3.08 -8.28
N GLY A 158 -3.34 -2.07 -9.14
CA GLY A 158 -2.56 -1.95 -10.36
C GLY A 158 -2.56 -0.49 -10.83
N ALA A 159 -1.94 -0.19 -11.96
CA ALA A 159 -1.99 1.17 -12.51
C ALA A 159 -2.00 1.14 -14.04
N PRO A 160 -2.76 2.03 -14.70
CA PRO A 160 -2.80 2.10 -16.15
C PRO A 160 -1.43 2.49 -16.74
N ALA A 161 -1.29 2.31 -18.05
CA ALA A 161 -0.16 2.85 -18.80
C ALA A 161 -0.19 4.39 -18.77
N ASN A 162 0.98 5.01 -18.91
CA ASN A 162 1.06 6.46 -19.06
C ASN A 162 1.05 6.84 -20.54
N GLU A 163 -0.13 7.11 -21.09
CA GLU A 163 -0.30 7.50 -22.49
C GLU A 163 -0.04 8.99 -22.75
N THR A 164 0.33 9.74 -21.71
CA THR A 164 0.54 11.19 -21.80
C THR A 164 1.99 11.55 -22.12
N LYS A 165 2.24 12.85 -22.29
CA LYS A 165 3.59 13.42 -22.50
C LYS A 165 4.30 13.81 -21.20
N THR A 166 3.67 13.61 -20.05
CA THR A 166 4.19 14.02 -18.75
C THR A 166 4.59 12.81 -17.94
N MET A 167 5.76 12.86 -17.30
CA MET A 167 6.21 11.79 -16.40
C MET A 167 5.37 11.80 -15.11
N ARG A 168 4.91 10.62 -14.69
CA ARG A 168 4.29 10.44 -13.37
C ARG A 168 5.36 10.11 -12.35
N CYS A 169 5.57 11.01 -11.38
CA CYS A 169 6.54 10.83 -10.30
C CYS A 169 5.81 10.60 -8.99
N VAL A 170 6.10 9.51 -8.28
CA VAL A 170 5.40 9.17 -7.04
C VAL A 170 6.38 8.66 -6.00
N MET A 171 6.07 8.87 -4.73
CA MET A 171 6.73 8.25 -3.60
C MET A 171 5.77 7.23 -2.99
N THR A 172 6.27 6.02 -2.76
CA THR A 172 5.62 5.02 -1.92
C THR A 172 6.38 4.87 -0.61
N ILE A 173 5.65 4.77 0.50
CA ILE A 173 6.23 4.44 1.80
C ILE A 173 5.41 3.31 2.39
N ILE A 174 6.08 2.22 2.74
CA ILE A 174 5.45 1.02 3.27
C ILE A 174 5.72 0.99 4.78
N TYR A 175 4.67 0.74 5.54
CA TYR A 175 4.70 0.65 6.98
C TYR A 175 4.16 -0.69 7.45
N PHE A 176 4.57 -1.09 8.64
CA PHE A 176 4.05 -2.27 9.31
C PHE A 176 3.94 -2.05 10.83
N ALA A 177 3.17 -2.90 11.50
CA ALA A 177 3.00 -2.85 12.94
C ALA A 177 4.32 -3.12 13.68
N ASP A 178 4.59 -2.36 14.73
CA ASP A 178 5.64 -2.69 15.69
C ASP A 178 5.43 -4.10 16.30
N GLU A 179 6.49 -4.70 16.83
CA GLU A 179 6.54 -6.07 17.36
C GLU A 179 6.27 -7.19 16.33
N THR A 180 6.09 -6.85 15.05
CA THR A 180 6.02 -7.82 13.94
C THR A 180 7.33 -8.57 13.82
N ARG A 181 7.25 -9.87 13.50
CA ARG A 181 8.42 -10.73 13.27
C ARG A 181 8.55 -11.06 11.80
N VAL A 182 9.75 -11.49 11.42
CA VAL A 182 9.98 -12.07 10.11
C VAL A 182 9.18 -13.35 10.00
N GLY A 183 8.26 -13.39 9.05
CA GLY A 183 7.45 -14.56 8.72
C GLY A 183 8.25 -15.62 7.97
N ALA A 184 7.55 -16.54 7.33
CA ALA A 184 8.19 -17.58 6.52
C ALA A 184 9.00 -16.94 5.37
N LEU A 185 10.21 -17.46 5.12
CA LEU A 185 11.04 -17.19 3.95
C LEU A 185 10.92 -18.41 3.02
N ASP A 186 9.71 -18.62 2.49
CA ASP A 186 9.31 -19.85 1.81
C ASP A 186 9.41 -19.77 0.28
N ASN A 187 9.87 -18.63 -0.24
CA ASN A 187 10.11 -18.44 -1.66
C ASN A 187 11.23 -17.39 -1.90
N PRO A 188 11.85 -17.40 -3.10
CA PRO A 188 12.97 -16.51 -3.40
C PRO A 188 12.65 -15.02 -3.29
N MET A 189 11.40 -14.61 -3.52
CA MET A 189 11.00 -13.19 -3.41
C MET A 189 11.03 -12.74 -1.94
N ARG A 190 10.45 -13.55 -1.04
CA ARG A 190 10.46 -13.28 0.40
C ARG A 190 11.86 -13.35 1.00
N GLU A 191 12.69 -14.28 0.53
CA GLU A 191 14.12 -14.34 0.90
C GLU A 191 14.85 -13.07 0.47
N ASN A 192 14.64 -12.62 -0.77
CA ASN A 192 15.24 -11.41 -1.30
C ASN A 192 14.79 -10.16 -0.52
N ASP A 193 13.49 -10.04 -0.23
CA ASP A 193 12.96 -8.91 0.54
C ASP A 193 13.51 -8.88 1.97
N ALA A 194 13.69 -10.03 2.62
CA ALA A 194 14.33 -10.08 3.93
C ALA A 194 15.78 -9.60 3.88
N GLN A 195 16.53 -9.96 2.84
CA GLN A 195 17.91 -9.52 2.64
C GLN A 195 18.00 -8.01 2.39
N GLN A 196 17.14 -7.48 1.52
CA GLN A 196 17.19 -6.08 1.12
C GLN A 196 16.61 -5.14 2.20
N TRP A 197 15.47 -5.49 2.79
CA TRP A 197 14.65 -4.55 3.55
C TRP A 197 14.58 -4.86 5.04
N LEU A 198 14.91 -6.09 5.46
CA LEU A 198 14.92 -6.49 6.87
C LEU A 198 16.33 -6.78 7.39
N GLY A 199 17.38 -6.34 6.70
CA GLY A 199 18.77 -6.54 7.14
C GLY A 199 19.16 -8.01 7.29
N SER A 200 18.61 -8.88 6.45
CA SER A 200 18.83 -10.33 6.46
C SER A 200 18.40 -11.02 7.76
N ARG A 201 17.41 -10.45 8.48
CA ARG A 201 16.77 -11.10 9.63
C ARG A 201 16.13 -12.43 9.22
N ARG A 202 16.21 -13.42 10.11
CA ARG A 202 15.68 -14.77 9.88
C ARG A 202 14.25 -14.90 10.39
N THR A 203 13.51 -15.86 9.83
CA THR A 203 12.19 -16.27 10.32
C THR A 203 12.13 -16.34 11.86
N GLY A 204 11.13 -15.69 12.44
CA GLY A 204 10.88 -15.61 13.88
C GLY A 204 11.63 -14.50 14.62
N GLU A 205 12.65 -13.88 14.02
CA GLU A 205 13.29 -12.70 14.58
C GLU A 205 12.37 -11.48 14.50
N LEU A 206 12.55 -10.50 15.38
CA LEU A 206 11.85 -9.22 15.26
C LEU A 206 12.23 -8.56 13.94
N ALA A 207 11.22 -8.08 13.21
CA ALA A 207 11.41 -7.24 12.04
C ALA A 207 11.74 -5.83 12.51
N ASP A 208 12.93 -5.69 13.08
CA ASP A 208 13.48 -4.43 13.58
C ASP A 208 14.92 -4.23 13.13
N GLY A 209 15.34 -2.97 13.12
CA GLY A 209 16.72 -2.63 12.83
C GLY A 209 16.88 -1.21 12.29
N PRO A 210 18.11 -0.83 11.91
CA PRO A 210 18.38 0.49 11.35
C PRO A 210 17.59 0.80 10.07
N LEU A 211 17.25 -0.22 9.28
CA LEU A 211 16.40 -0.09 8.08
C LEU A 211 14.90 -0.01 8.43
N ASN A 212 14.50 -0.54 9.59
CA ASN A 212 13.10 -0.62 10.04
C ASN A 212 12.89 0.09 11.38
N PRO A 213 13.18 1.40 11.47
CA PRO A 213 13.03 2.16 12.69
C PRO A 213 11.56 2.25 13.13
N LEU A 214 11.34 2.31 14.44
CA LEU A 214 10.06 2.70 15.01
C LEU A 214 9.83 4.19 14.70
N LEU A 215 8.74 4.49 14.01
CA LEU A 215 8.41 5.84 13.58
C LEU A 215 7.41 6.52 14.51
N TRP A 216 6.51 5.75 15.13
CA TRP A 216 5.45 6.24 16.00
C TRP A 216 5.00 5.14 16.97
N SER A 217 4.56 5.56 18.15
CA SER A 217 3.89 4.73 19.15
C SER A 217 2.87 5.55 19.95
N ALA A 218 1.75 4.94 20.34
CA ALA A 218 0.67 5.56 21.12
C ALA A 218 0.83 5.41 22.64
#